data_AF-A0A368T7D6-F1
#
_entry.id   AF-A0A368T7D6-F1
#
_cell.length_a   1.000
_cell.length_b   1.000
_cell.length_c   1.000
_cell.angle_alpha   90.00
_cell.angle_beta   90.00
_cell.angle_gamma   90.00
#
_symmetry.space_group_name_H-M   'P 1'
#
loop_
_entity.id
_entity.type
_entity.pdbx_description
1 polymer ?
#
loop_
_entity_poly.entity_id
_entity_poly.type
_entity_poly.pdbx_seq_one_letter_code
_entity_poly.pdbx_strand_id
1 'polypeptide(L)'
;MPAVRLPSALTTTLVEVVQGGEPDDHGVDLSRWRSPVRPSLSGPPCACAALALMSELWDSLEAHALFTPGAGLWLRTVDPDRYPALPAGSRVVTTRTVLLGVA
;
A
#
# COMPACT_ATOMS: atom_id res chain seq x y z
N MET A 1 24.52 7.28 18.54
CA MET A 1 23.71 6.13 18.10
C MET A 1 22.25 6.46 18.39
N PRO A 2 21.36 6.58 17.39
CA PRO A 2 19.94 6.82 17.67
C PRO A 2 19.34 5.59 18.36
N ALA A 3 18.61 5.79 19.45
CA ALA A 3 17.89 4.73 20.14
C ALA A 3 16.75 4.24 19.23
N VAL A 4 16.78 2.96 18.86
CA VAL A 4 15.68 2.31 18.15
C VAL A 4 14.53 2.16 19.14
N ARG A 5 13.48 2.97 19.00
CA ARG A 5 12.22 2.74 19.71
C ARG A 5 11.55 1.51 19.09
N LEU A 6 11.36 0.48 19.90
CA LEU A 6 10.50 -0.64 19.53
C LEU A 6 9.04 -0.17 19.53
N PRO A 7 8.23 -0.63 18.58
CA PRO A 7 6.81 -0.26 18.52
C PRO A 7 6.06 -0.75 19.76
N SER A 8 5.09 0.04 20.22
CA SER A 8 4.31 -0.20 21.43
C SER A 8 3.34 -1.38 21.27
N ALA A 9 2.93 -1.68 20.03
CA ALA A 9 2.20 -2.88 19.66
C ALA A 9 2.50 -3.29 18.21
N LEU A 10 2.37 -4.59 17.93
CA LEU A 10 2.44 -5.16 16.58
C LEU A 10 1.03 -5.57 16.15
N THR A 11 0.59 -5.10 14.99
CA THR A 11 -0.63 -5.58 14.35
C THR A 11 -0.31 -6.29 13.04
N THR A 12 -1.14 -7.25 12.66
CA THR A 12 -1.04 -7.90 11.35
C THR A 12 -2.04 -7.24 10.41
N THR A 13 -1.64 -7.00 9.18
CA THR A 13 -2.48 -6.35 8.18
C THR A 13 -2.23 -6.98 6.84
N LEU A 14 -3.29 -7.13 6.05
CA LEU A 14 -3.22 -7.58 4.67
C LEU A 14 -3.08 -6.35 3.77
N VAL A 15 -2.07 -6.37 2.92
CA VAL A 15 -1.90 -5.41 1.84
C VAL A 15 -2.21 -6.12 0.52
N GLU A 16 -3.18 -5.60 -0.20
CA GLU A 16 -3.67 -6.19 -1.44
C GLU A 16 -3.45 -5.21 -2.59
N VAL A 17 -3.04 -5.75 -3.73
CA VAL A 17 -3.10 -5.04 -5.01
C VAL A 17 -4.41 -5.42 -5.66
N VAL A 18 -5.27 -4.43 -5.93
CA VAL A 18 -6.59 -4.63 -6.50
C VAL A 18 -6.64 -4.03 -7.90
N GLN A 19 -7.31 -4.72 -8.82
CA GLN A 19 -7.54 -4.25 -10.19
C GLN A 19 -9.03 -4.04 -10.45
N GLY A 20 -9.35 -2.91 -11.09
CA GLY A 20 -10.71 -2.55 -11.47
C GLY A 20 -11.56 -2.05 -10.30
N GLY A 21 -12.76 -1.59 -10.63
CA GLY A 21 -13.65 -0.88 -9.71
C GLY A 21 -13.03 0.40 -9.13
N GLU A 22 -13.78 1.07 -8.26
CA GLU A 22 -13.31 2.23 -7.51
C GLU A 22 -12.71 1.80 -6.17
N PRO A 23 -11.64 2.45 -5.69
CA PRO A 23 -11.11 2.22 -4.35
C PRO A 23 -12.19 2.42 -3.27
N ASP A 24 -12.22 1.52 -2.29
CA ASP A 24 -13.07 1.66 -1.10
C ASP A 24 -12.38 2.48 0.00
N ASP A 25 -13.01 2.56 1.18
CA ASP A 25 -12.46 3.27 2.34
C ASP A 25 -11.12 2.70 2.85
N HIS A 26 -10.76 1.48 2.41
CA HIS A 26 -9.50 0.81 2.70
C HIS A 26 -8.49 0.94 1.55
N GLY A 27 -8.89 1.59 0.46
CA GLY A 27 -8.18 1.66 -0.80
C GLY A 27 -7.49 3.00 -1.02
N VAL A 28 -6.34 2.96 -1.68
CA VAL A 28 -5.61 4.15 -2.13
C VAL A 28 -5.17 3.95 -3.57
N ASP A 29 -5.62 4.85 -4.45
CA ASP A 29 -5.08 4.97 -5.81
C ASP A 29 -3.69 5.64 -5.76
N LEU A 30 -2.68 4.88 -6.17
CA LEU A 30 -1.28 5.32 -6.17
C LEU A 30 -0.85 5.97 -7.49
N SER A 31 -1.72 6.08 -8.49
CA SER A 31 -1.39 6.60 -9.82
C SER A 31 -0.92 8.06 -9.83
N ARG A 32 -1.26 8.81 -8.78
CA ARG A 32 -0.87 10.23 -8.59
C ARG A 32 0.33 10.41 -7.67
N TRP A 33 0.88 9.31 -7.15
CA TRP A 33 1.94 9.31 -6.17
C TRP A 33 3.25 8.89 -6.80
N ARG A 34 4.35 9.33 -6.20
CA ARG A 34 5.68 8.88 -6.58
C ARG A 34 6.04 7.61 -5.81
N SER A 35 6.63 6.66 -6.53
CA SER A 35 7.29 5.50 -5.93
C SER A 35 8.30 5.90 -4.84
N PRO A 36 8.27 5.27 -3.66
CA PRO A 36 9.29 5.45 -2.63
C PRO A 36 10.66 4.91 -3.03
N VAL A 37 10.71 3.89 -3.90
CA VAL A 37 11.95 3.20 -4.29
C VAL A 37 12.58 3.79 -5.55
N ARG A 38 11.85 4.64 -6.28
CA ARG A 38 12.37 5.49 -7.36
C ARG A 38 12.26 6.97 -7.01
N PRO A 39 13.09 7.47 -6.08
CA PRO A 39 13.02 8.87 -5.66
C PRO A 39 13.39 9.82 -6.81
N SER A 40 12.71 10.96 -6.86
CA SER A 40 12.97 12.07 -7.78
C SER A 40 13.05 13.37 -6.98
N LEU A 41 13.91 14.30 -7.40
CA LEU A 41 14.07 15.63 -6.80
C LEU A 41 12.89 16.57 -7.12
N SER A 42 12.08 16.24 -8.13
CA SER A 42 10.90 16.98 -8.53
C SER A 42 9.74 16.02 -8.88
N GLY A 43 8.51 16.51 -8.74
CA GLY A 43 7.30 15.75 -9.08
C GLY A 43 6.35 15.52 -7.90
N PRO A 44 5.41 14.56 -8.03
CA PRO A 44 4.35 14.33 -7.04
C PRO A 44 4.90 13.86 -5.68
N PRO A 45 4.10 13.97 -4.61
CA PRO A 45 4.48 13.49 -3.28
C PRO A 45 4.77 11.98 -3.28
N CYS A 46 5.63 11.55 -2.35
CA CYS A 46 5.96 10.14 -2.16
C CYS A 46 4.73 9.36 -1.67
N ALA A 47 4.49 8.17 -2.19
CA ALA A 47 3.45 7.26 -1.67
C ALA A 47 3.67 6.87 -0.20
N CYS A 48 4.91 6.95 0.28
CA CYS A 48 5.26 6.79 1.69
C CYS A 48 4.63 7.86 2.61
N ALA A 49 4.13 8.98 2.06
CA ALA A 49 3.34 9.95 2.80
C ALA A 49 1.85 9.56 2.91
N ALA A 50 1.36 8.70 2.02
CA ALA A 50 0.00 8.15 2.07
C ALA A 50 -0.06 6.89 2.95
N LEU A 51 0.95 6.03 2.85
CA LEU A 51 0.99 4.72 3.49
C LEU A 51 2.36 4.47 4.13
N ALA A 52 2.37 4.15 5.42
CA ALA A 52 3.58 3.77 6.15
C ALA A 52 3.83 2.26 6.01
N LEU A 53 4.37 1.84 4.85
CA LEU A 53 4.75 0.45 4.58
C LEU A 53 6.26 0.24 4.72
N MET A 54 6.65 -1.00 5.01
CA MET A 54 8.07 -1.41 5.02
C MET A 54 8.70 -1.29 3.62
N SER A 55 10.00 -1.02 3.57
CA SER A 55 10.74 -0.83 2.31
C SER A 55 10.65 -2.03 1.37
N GLU A 56 10.80 -3.25 1.90
CA GLU A 56 10.71 -4.49 1.10
C GLU A 56 9.34 -4.66 0.45
N LEU A 57 8.28 -4.20 1.12
CA LEU A 57 6.94 -4.25 0.54
C LEU A 57 6.87 -3.28 -0.65
N TRP A 58 7.44 -2.07 -0.54
CA TRP A 58 7.49 -1.13 -1.66
C TRP A 58 8.23 -1.70 -2.87
N ASP A 59 9.35 -2.38 -2.65
CA ASP A 59 10.09 -3.07 -3.73
C ASP A 59 9.23 -4.12 -4.43
N SER A 60 8.46 -4.90 -3.66
CA SER A 60 7.54 -5.89 -4.24
C SER A 60 6.38 -5.25 -5.01
N LEU A 61 5.93 -4.08 -4.57
CA LEU A 61 4.83 -3.35 -5.19
C LEU A 61 5.22 -2.68 -6.51
N GLU A 62 6.49 -2.34 -6.72
CA GLU A 62 6.99 -1.82 -8.01
C GLU A 62 6.76 -2.77 -9.19
N ALA A 63 6.72 -4.07 -8.93
CA ALA A 63 6.42 -5.06 -9.97
C ALA A 63 4.99 -4.88 -10.54
N HIS A 64 4.13 -4.17 -9.81
CA HIS A 64 2.78 -3.83 -10.20
C HIS A 64 2.76 -2.36 -10.63
N ALA A 65 2.14 -2.07 -11.77
CA ALA A 65 2.10 -0.71 -12.36
C ALA A 65 1.21 0.28 -11.57
N LEU A 66 1.24 0.23 -10.23
CA LEU A 66 0.46 1.02 -9.28
C LEU A 66 0.64 2.53 -9.43
N PHE A 67 1.83 2.96 -9.85
CA PHE A 67 2.17 4.36 -10.07
C PHE A 67 1.88 4.83 -11.50
N THR A 68 1.32 3.96 -12.36
CA THR A 68 1.04 4.30 -13.76
C THR A 68 -0.41 4.75 -13.91
N PRO A 69 -0.66 6.00 -14.34
CA PRO A 69 -2.00 6.49 -14.63
C PRO A 69 -2.75 5.57 -15.60
N GLY A 70 -4.00 5.25 -15.27
CA GLY A 70 -4.86 4.43 -16.13
C GLY A 70 -4.61 2.91 -16.05
N ALA A 71 -3.68 2.43 -15.21
CA ALA A 71 -3.49 0.99 -15.00
C ALA A 71 -4.69 0.31 -14.32
N GLY A 72 -5.59 1.11 -13.71
CA GLY A 72 -6.75 0.61 -12.98
C GLY A 72 -6.37 -0.24 -11.78
N LEU A 73 -5.19 0.03 -11.19
CA LEU A 73 -4.66 -0.67 -10.03
C LEU A 73 -4.62 0.27 -8.83
N TRP A 74 -5.00 -0.24 -7.67
CA TRP A 74 -4.95 0.48 -6.40
C TRP A 74 -4.54 -0.47 -5.27
N LEU A 75 -4.05 0.10 -4.17
CA LEU A 75 -3.66 -0.66 -2.98
C LEU A 75 -4.79 -0.67 -1.97
N ARG A 76 -5.03 -1.81 -1.35
CA ARG A 76 -5.99 -1.97 -0.26
C ARG A 76 -5.30 -2.46 0.99
N THR A 77 -5.59 -1.85 2.13
CA THR A 77 -5.05 -2.25 3.43
C THR A 77 -6.18 -2.72 4.34
N VAL A 78 -6.19 -4.00 4.68
CA VAL A 78 -7.31 -4.67 5.35
C VAL A 78 -6.86 -5.42 6.61
N ASP A 79 -7.68 -5.35 7.64
CA ASP A 79 -7.49 -6.12 8.87
C ASP A 79 -7.84 -7.60 8.59
N PRO A 80 -6.96 -8.57 8.87
CA PRO A 80 -7.25 -9.99 8.65
C PRO A 80 -8.47 -10.50 9.44
N ASP A 81 -8.79 -9.91 10.59
CA ASP A 81 -9.95 -10.29 11.40
C ASP A 81 -11.25 -9.63 10.90
N ARG A 82 -11.14 -8.61 10.06
CA ARG A 82 -12.26 -7.90 9.44
C ARG A 82 -11.99 -7.70 7.96
N TYR A 83 -12.36 -8.71 7.18
CA TYR A 83 -12.12 -8.76 5.74
C TYR A 83 -13.37 -8.36 4.94
N PRO A 84 -13.57 -7.06 4.64
CA PRO A 84 -14.70 -6.58 3.85
C PRO A 84 -14.67 -7.12 2.42
N ALA A 85 -15.87 -7.38 1.88
CA ALA A 85 -16.04 -7.76 0.48
C ALA A 85 -15.39 -6.72 -0.46
N LEU A 86 -14.91 -7.18 -1.61
CA LEU A 86 -14.36 -6.29 -2.63
C LEU A 86 -15.47 -5.47 -3.28
N PRO A 87 -15.18 -4.22 -3.69
CA PRO A 87 -16.09 -3.42 -4.50
C PRO A 87 -16.49 -4.13 -5.81
N ALA A 88 -17.65 -3.75 -6.35
CA ALA A 88 -18.13 -4.30 -7.61
C ALA A 88 -17.16 -3.98 -8.76
N GLY A 89 -16.83 -4.99 -9.57
CA GLY A 89 -15.89 -4.86 -10.69
C GLY A 89 -14.42 -4.89 -10.29
N SER A 90 -14.11 -5.11 -9.01
CA SER A 90 -12.75 -5.27 -8.51
C SER A 90 -12.34 -6.73 -8.34
N ARG A 91 -11.04 -7.00 -8.49
CA ARG A 91 -10.43 -8.29 -8.16
C ARG A 91 -9.07 -8.11 -7.52
N VAL A 92 -8.74 -8.97 -6.57
CA VAL A 92 -7.40 -9.01 -5.98
C VAL A 92 -6.43 -9.65 -6.97
N VAL A 93 -5.32 -8.96 -7.23
CA VAL A 93 -4.20 -9.41 -8.06
C VAL A 93 -3.18 -10.14 -7.20
N THR A 94 -2.87 -9.60 -6.02
CA THR A 94 -1.97 -10.22 -5.05
C THR A 94 -2.28 -9.74 -3.65
N THR A 95 -1.96 -10.57 -2.65
CA THR A 95 -2.11 -10.26 -1.23
C THR A 95 -0.81 -10.57 -0.52
N ARG A 96 -0.41 -9.67 0.40
CA ARG A 96 0.75 -9.82 1.28
C ARG A 96 0.32 -9.58 2.70
N THR A 97 0.71 -10.46 3.60
CA THR A 97 0.56 -10.25 5.04
C THR A 97 1.77 -9.48 5.56
N VAL A 98 1.52 -8.38 6.26
CA VAL A 98 2.57 -7.57 6.88
C VAL A 98 2.32 -7.36 8.36
N LEU A 99 3.42 -7.25 9.11
CA LEU A 99 3.43 -6.86 10.51
C LEU A 99 3.72 -5.37 10.59
N LEU A 100 2.76 -4.60 11.08
CA LEU A 100 2.88 -3.16 11.32
C LEU A 100 3.13 -2.91 12.80
N GLY A 101 4.22 -2.22 13.10
CA GLY A 101 4.45 -1.66 14.44
C GLY A 101 3.73 -0.32 14.57
N VAL A 102 2.82 -0.20 15.54
CA VAL A 102 2.25 1.10 15.92
C VAL A 102 3.14 1.73 16.99
N ALA A 103 3.54 2.99 16.73
CA ALA A 103 4.40 3.76 17.61
C ALA A 103 3.61 4.31 18.81
#